data_AF-A0A2G3AK07-F1
#
_entry.id   AF-A0A2G3AK07-F1
#
_cell.length_a   1.000
_cell.length_b   1.000
_cell.length_c   1.000
_cell.angle_alpha   90.00
_cell.angle_beta   90.00
_cell.angle_gamma   90.00
#
_symmetry.space_group_name_H-M   'P 1'
#
loop_
_entity.id
_entity.type
_entity.pdbx_description
1 polymer ?
#
loop_
_entity_poly.entity_id
_entity_poly.type
_entity_poly.pdbx_seq_one_letter_code
_entity_poly.pdbx_strand_id
1 'polypeptide(L)'
;MPMIKSSFACKDGPGRDVSVSSAGIWTDGRWVFSTGLDQRIRCWHLEQQGKLIEHEHMVVSVPEPEALDASARGRNRYQIAVAGRGMQMFDFVAPDDMKGGN
;
A
#
# COMPACT_ATOMS: atom_id res chain seq x y z
N MET A 1 -11.52 -5.05 14.46
CA MET A 1 -10.95 -3.73 14.13
C MET A 1 -11.03 -3.59 12.62
N PRO A 2 -11.69 -2.56 12.07
CA PRO A 2 -12.03 -2.53 10.66
C PRO A 2 -10.79 -2.24 9.82
N MET A 3 -10.23 -3.26 9.16
CA MET A 3 -9.21 -3.08 8.12
C MET A 3 -9.95 -2.79 6.82
N ILE A 4 -9.97 -1.52 6.41
CA ILE A 4 -10.57 -1.10 5.14
C ILE A 4 -9.68 -1.63 4.03
N LYS A 5 -10.14 -2.69 3.36
CA LYS A 5 -9.54 -3.21 2.12
C LYS A 5 -10.38 -2.67 0.98
N SER A 6 -9.86 -1.69 0.27
CA SER A 6 -10.56 -1.12 -0.89
C SER A 6 -9.73 -1.40 -2.14
N SER A 7 -10.18 -2.36 -2.95
CA SER A 7 -9.68 -2.56 -4.32
C SER A 7 -10.50 -1.66 -5.25
N PHE A 8 -9.83 -0.74 -5.95
CA PHE A 8 -10.46 0.21 -6.86
C PHE A 8 -10.00 -0.07 -8.30
N ALA A 9 -10.76 -0.87 -9.04
CA ALA A 9 -10.61 -0.94 -10.49
C ALA A 9 -11.39 0.22 -11.13
N CYS A 10 -10.71 1.29 -11.58
CA CYS A 10 -11.34 2.23 -12.51
C CYS A 10 -11.49 1.52 -13.86
N LYS A 11 -12.72 1.45 -14.36
CA LYS A 11 -13.04 0.79 -15.62
C LYS A 11 -13.69 1.86 -16.48
N ASP A 12 -12.88 2.57 -17.27
CA ASP A 12 -13.37 3.68 -18.09
C ASP A 12 -13.49 3.30 -19.56
N GLY A 13 -14.53 3.87 -20.18
CA GLY A 13 -14.96 3.59 -21.55
C GLY A 13 -13.99 4.06 -22.64
N PRO A 14 -14.36 3.87 -23.91
CA PRO A 14 -13.43 3.94 -25.04
C PRO A 14 -13.05 5.39 -25.37
N GLY A 15 -11.87 5.84 -24.91
CA GLY A 15 -11.32 7.13 -25.35
C GLY A 15 -10.12 7.64 -24.56
N ARG A 16 -8.92 7.12 -24.88
CA ARG A 16 -7.60 7.50 -24.36
C ARG A 16 -7.41 7.34 -22.84
N ASP A 17 -6.79 6.21 -22.54
CA ASP A 17 -6.55 5.61 -21.24
C ASP A 17 -5.20 6.08 -20.66
N VAL A 18 -5.24 6.92 -19.61
CA VAL A 18 -4.18 6.90 -18.60
C VAL A 18 -4.82 6.38 -17.32
N SER A 19 -5.18 5.10 -17.34
CA SER A 19 -5.73 4.41 -16.18
C SER A 19 -4.67 4.30 -15.08
N VAL A 20 -4.78 5.12 -14.03
CA VAL A 20 -4.17 4.80 -12.73
C VAL A 20 -5.10 3.81 -12.04
N SER A 21 -5.06 2.54 -12.48
CA SER A 21 -5.79 1.49 -11.78
C SER A 21 -5.00 1.12 -10.53
N SER A 22 -5.56 1.45 -9.38
CA SER A 22 -4.96 1.14 -8.08
C SER A 22 -5.53 -0.19 -7.60
N ALA A 23 -4.72 -1.25 -7.61
CA ALA A 23 -5.22 -2.59 -7.32
C ALA A 23 -5.63 -2.83 -5.86
N GLY A 24 -5.27 -1.91 -4.95
CA GLY A 24 -5.72 -1.97 -3.57
C GLY A 24 -5.12 -0.87 -2.69
N ILE A 25 -5.88 -0.46 -1.69
CA ILE A 25 -5.45 0.42 -0.61
C ILE A 25 -5.68 -0.30 0.71
N TRP A 26 -4.65 -0.30 1.56
CA TRP A 26 -4.72 -0.74 2.94
C TRP A 26 -4.32 0.38 3.88
N THR A 27 -5.01 0.52 5.01
CA THR A 27 -4.60 1.47 6.06
C THR A 27 -4.96 1.00 7.46
N ASP A 28 -4.08 1.35 8.40
CA ASP A 28 -4.22 1.19 9.85
C ASP A 28 -4.49 2.54 10.56
N GLY A 29 -4.53 3.66 9.82
CA GLY A 29 -4.64 5.00 10.41
C GLY A 29 -3.32 5.57 10.93
N ARG A 30 -2.21 4.84 10.79
CA ARG A 30 -0.83 5.35 10.90
C ARG A 30 -0.06 5.18 9.60
N TRP A 31 -0.26 4.05 8.93
CA TRP A 31 0.34 3.75 7.64
C TRP A 31 -0.75 3.51 6.61
N VAL A 32 -0.47 3.90 5.37
CA VAL A 32 -1.29 3.60 4.19
C VAL A 32 -0.39 2.92 3.16
N PHE A 33 -0.82 1.77 2.65
CA PHE A 33 -0.18 1.10 1.53
C PHE A 33 -1.11 1.14 0.34
N SER A 34 -0.59 1.58 -0.80
CA SER A 34 -1.32 1.58 -2.07
C SER A 34 -0.52 0.82 -3.10
N THR A 35 -1.16 -0.05 -3.88
CA THR A 35 -0.53 -0.68 -5.05
C THR A 35 -1.17 -0.17 -6.32
N GLY A 36 -0.35 0.07 -7.35
CA GLY A 36 -0.80 0.44 -8.70
C GLY A 36 -0.49 -0.63 -9.75
N LEU A 37 -1.05 -0.45 -10.95
CA LEU A 37 -0.63 -1.20 -12.15
C LEU A 37 0.82 -0.89 -12.58
N ASP A 38 1.45 0.11 -11.98
CA ASP A 38 2.88 0.41 -12.14
C ASP A 38 3.78 -0.64 -11.46
N GLN A 39 3.19 -1.71 -10.90
CA GLN A 39 3.89 -2.77 -10.16
C GLN A 39 4.70 -2.18 -9.01
N ARG A 40 4.15 -1.17 -8.34
CA ARG A 40 4.77 -0.55 -7.17
C ARG A 40 3.77 -0.45 -6.04
N ILE A 41 4.22 -0.84 -4.85
CA ILE A 41 3.56 -0.52 -3.60
C ILE A 41 4.16 0.80 -3.13
N ARG A 42 3.33 1.79 -2.86
CA ARG A 42 3.73 3.03 -2.19
C ARG A 42 3.30 2.96 -0.73
N CYS A 43 4.23 3.30 0.14
CA CYS A 43 4.05 3.34 1.58
C CYS A 43 3.96 4.80 2.01
N TRP A 44 2.84 5.17 2.62
CA TRP A 44 2.57 6.51 3.11
C TRP A 44 2.45 6.48 4.63
N HIS A 45 3.08 7.45 5.30
CA HIS A 45 2.92 7.69 6.71
C HIS A 45 1.85 8.77 6.93
N LEU A 46 0.85 8.48 7.76
CA LEU A 46 -0.17 9.43 8.17
C LEU A 46 0.28 10.15 9.44
N GLU A 47 0.65 11.42 9.30
CA GLU A 47 0.97 12.27 10.45
C GLU A 47 -0.30 12.70 11.19
N GLN A 48 -0.13 13.10 12.47
CA GLN A 48 -1.22 13.59 13.34
C GLN A 48 -2.01 14.77 12.73
N GLN A 49 -1.42 15.49 11.78
CA GLN A 49 -2.04 16.62 11.08
C GLN A 49 -2.93 16.18 9.90
N GLY A 50 -3.12 14.87 9.68
CA GLY A 50 -3.84 14.33 8.53
C GLY A 50 -3.04 14.38 7.23
N LYS A 51 -1.73 14.64 7.32
CA LYS A 51 -0.84 14.72 6.15
C LYS A 51 -0.28 13.33 5.85
N LEU A 52 -0.44 12.90 4.60
CA LEU A 52 0.16 11.69 4.07
C LEU A 52 1.54 12.02 3.48
N ILE A 53 2.59 11.40 4.02
CA ILE A 53 3.96 11.56 3.52
C ILE A 53 4.37 10.26 2.88
N GLU A 54 4.74 10.29 1.59
CA GLU A 54 5.34 9.13 0.92
C GLU A 54 6.67 8.83 1.62
N HIS A 55 6.77 7.66 2.23
CA HIS A 55 7.99 7.22 2.89
C HIS A 55 8.87 6.47 1.90
N GLU A 56 8.34 5.41 1.28
CA GLU A 56 9.06 4.55 0.36
C GLU A 56 8.13 3.93 -0.69
N HIS A 57 8.74 3.42 -1.76
CA HIS A 57 8.05 2.58 -2.73
C HIS A 57 8.81 1.26 -2.93
N MET A 58 8.06 0.17 -3.04
CA MET A 58 8.59 -1.17 -3.27
C MET A 58 8.13 -1.65 -4.64
N VAL A 59 9.07 -2.11 -5.45
CA VAL A 59 8.77 -2.71 -6.75
C VAL A 59 8.32 -4.15 -6.53
N VAL A 60 7.15 -4.50 -7.05
CA VAL A 60 6.64 -5.86 -7.06
C VAL A 60 6.92 -6.52 -8.39
N SER A 61 7.26 -7.81 -8.37
CA SER A 61 7.47 -8.58 -9.59
C SER A 61 6.20 -9.29 -10.06
N VAL A 62 5.07 -9.05 -9.40
CA VAL A 62 3.78 -9.65 -9.74
C VAL A 62 3.20 -8.90 -10.94
N PRO A 63 3.08 -9.54 -12.10
CA PRO A 63 2.44 -8.95 -13.26
C PRO A 63 0.93 -8.86 -12.99
N GLU A 64 0.35 -7.69 -13.26
CA GLU A 64 -1.06 -7.38 -12.98
C GLU A 64 -1.43 -7.61 -11.51
N PRO A 65 -0.95 -6.76 -10.57
CA PRO A 65 -1.44 -6.82 -9.21
C PRO A 65 -2.95 -6.57 -9.24
N GLU A 66 -3.71 -7.49 -8.65
CA GLU A 66 -5.18 -7.47 -8.66
C GLU A 66 -5.74 -7.21 -7.25
N ALA A 67 -5.00 -7.65 -6.24
CA ALA A 67 -5.31 -7.41 -4.83
C ALA A 67 -4.04 -7.12 -4.03
N LEU A 68 -4.18 -6.23 -3.06
CA LEU A 68 -3.20 -6.00 -2.00
C LEU A 68 -3.87 -6.22 -0.66
N ASP A 69 -3.23 -7.02 0.17
CA ASP A 69 -3.57 -7.18 1.58
C ASP A 69 -2.36 -6.82 2.42
N ALA A 70 -2.60 -6.23 3.59
CA ALA A 70 -1.55 -6.05 4.56
C ALA A 70 -2.06 -6.37 5.95
N SER A 71 -1.15 -6.79 6.82
CA SER A 71 -1.48 -7.13 8.20
C SER A 71 -0.39 -6.65 9.13
N ALA A 72 -0.77 -5.91 10.17
CA ALA A 72 0.12 -5.57 11.26
C ALA A 72 0.38 -6.82 12.11
N ARG A 73 1.62 -7.32 12.08
CA ARG A 73 2.02 -8.56 12.78
C ARG A 73 2.70 -8.27 14.13
N GLY A 74 3.06 -7.02 14.42
CA GLY A 74 3.72 -6.61 15.67
C GLY A 74 3.93 -5.09 15.77
N ARG A 75 4.79 -4.63 16.69
CA ARG A 75 5.16 -3.21 16.80
C ARG A 75 5.86 -2.76 15.51
N ASN A 76 5.19 -1.91 14.74
CA ASN A 76 5.69 -1.33 13.49
C ASN A 76 6.10 -2.35 12.41
N ARG A 77 5.57 -3.59 12.44
CA ARG A 77 5.83 -4.59 11.40
C ARG A 77 4.55 -4.90 10.64
N TYR A 78 4.61 -4.69 9.33
CA TYR A 78 3.52 -4.90 8.40
C TYR A 78 3.92 -5.96 7.39
N GLN A 79 3.12 -7.01 7.28
CA GLN A 79 3.29 -8.03 6.26
C GLN A 79 2.34 -7.68 5.12
N ILE A 80 2.88 -7.32 3.96
CA ILE A 80 2.13 -6.90 2.77
C ILE A 80 2.16 -8.05 1.77
N ALA A 81 1.00 -8.57 1.41
CA ALA A 81 0.83 -9.57 0.38
C ALA A 81 0.19 -8.93 -0.85
N VAL A 82 0.83 -9.10 -2.01
CA VAL A 82 0.29 -8.70 -3.30
C VAL A 82 -0.04 -9.95 -4.09
N ALA A 83 -1.28 -10.03 -4.54
CA ALA A 83 -1.81 -11.10 -5.35
C ALA A 83 -2.25 -10.55 -6.72
N GLY A 84 -2.03 -11.34 -7.76
CA GLY A 84 -2.35 -11.04 -9.16
C GLY A 84 -2.24 -12.33 -9.98
N ARG A 85 -1.54 -12.32 -11.11
CA ARG A 85 -1.12 -13.58 -11.80
C ARG A 85 0.01 -14.35 -11.10
N GLY A 86 0.17 -14.12 -9.81
CA GLY A 86 1.18 -14.65 -8.92
C GLY A 86 0.93 -14.10 -7.53
N MET A 87 1.81 -14.42 -6.58
CA MET A 87 1.74 -13.87 -5.24
C MET A 87 3.15 -13.54 -4.75
N GLN A 88 3.31 -12.36 -4.18
CA GLN A 88 4.55 -11.95 -3.55
C GLN A 88 4.25 -11.32 -2.20
N MET A 89 5.10 -11.62 -1.23
CA MET A 89 4.94 -11.17 0.14
C MET A 89 6.15 -10.35 0.54
N PHE A 90 5.88 -9.30 1.30
CA PHE A 90 6.84 -8.32 1.74
C PHE A 90 6.69 -8.08 3.23
N ASP A 91 7.82 -7.96 3.91
CA ASP A 91 7.85 -7.50 5.30
C ASP A 91 8.33 -6.06 5.30
N PHE A 92 7.41 -5.15 5.62
CA PHE A 92 7.70 -3.74 5.84
C PHE A 92 7.84 -3.48 7.34
N VAL A 93 8.99 -2.95 7.75
CA VAL A 93 9.21 -2.50 9.12
C VAL A 93 9.16 -0.98 9.10
N ALA A 94 8.07 -0.43 9.62
CA ALA A 94 7.96 1.00 9.81
C ALA A 94 9.07 1.45 10.80
N PRO A 95 9.74 2.56 10.51
CA PRO A 95 10.63 3.16 11.50
C PRO A 95 9.83 3.45 12.77
N ASP A 96 10.39 3.07 13.92
CA ASP A 96 9.82 3.49 15.18
C ASP A 96 9.86 5.02 15.22
N ASP A 97 8.74 5.60 15.62
CA ASP A 97 8.55 7.04 15.80
C ASP A 97 9.36 7.46 17.05
N MET A 98 10.68 7.19 17.07
CA MET A 98 11.60 7.61 18.11
C MET A 98 11.84 9.11 17.95
N LYS A 99 10.81 9.91 18.26
CA LYS A 99 11.05 11.21 18.87
C LYS A 99 11.54 10.97 20.29
N GLY A 100 12.84 10.78 20.42
CA GLY A 100 13.53 10.63 21.70
C GLY A 100 14.94 11.21 21.67
N GLY A 101 15.03 12.54 21.77
CA GLY A 101 16.10 13.27 22.46
C GLY A 101 17.46 13.46 21.78
N ASN A 102 17.74 14.70 21.36
CA ASN A 102 18.60 15.65 22.10
C ASN A 102 18.41 17.06 21.52
#